data_AF-A0A0X3QAR4-F1
#
_entry.id   AF-A0A0X3QAR4-F1
#
_cell.length_a   1.000
_cell.length_b   1.000
_cell.length_c   1.000
_cell.angle_alpha   90.00
_cell.angle_beta   90.00
_cell.angle_gamma   90.00
#
_symmetry.space_group_name_H-M   'P 1'
#
loop_
_entity.id
_entity.type
_entity.pdbx_description
1 polymer ?
#
loop_
_entity_poly.entity_id
_entity_poly.type
_entity_poly.pdbx_seq_one_letter_code
_entity_poly.pdbx_strand_id
1 'polypeptide(L)'
;MLPGITPLIPAVNSDSLDCQVVACSQELLSEFAPLFPGNDLSNLTAVTLAHRTKCNIFDWNEEMAAEREELADYFSEAAKEMCTYLNNQGYWADYINPYTCQPA
;
A
#
# COMPACT_ATOMS: atom_id res chain seq x y z
N MET A 1 -13.60 -3.00 -21.04
CA MET A 1 -13.90 -1.93 -20.07
C MET A 1 -15.39 -1.97 -19.79
N LEU A 2 -15.80 -2.43 -18.60
CA LEU A 2 -17.21 -2.42 -18.19
C LEU A 2 -17.57 -1.00 -17.73
N PRO A 3 -18.74 -0.46 -18.12
CA PRO A 3 -19.17 0.87 -17.68
C PRO A 3 -19.45 0.87 -16.16
N GLY A 4 -18.84 1.81 -15.43
CA GLY A 4 -19.08 2.03 -14.00
C GLY A 4 -18.00 1.52 -13.04
N ILE A 5 -16.92 0.90 -13.54
CA ILE A 5 -15.76 0.54 -12.71
C ILE A 5 -14.68 1.60 -12.93
N THR A 6 -14.59 2.55 -12.01
CA THR A 6 -13.40 3.41 -11.93
C THR A 6 -12.26 2.52 -11.40
N PRO A 7 -11.12 2.40 -12.09
CA PRO A 7 -10.00 1.66 -11.56
C PRO A 7 -9.55 2.32 -10.25
N LEU A 8 -9.58 1.55 -9.15
CA LEU A 8 -9.13 1.96 -7.81
C LEU A 8 -7.63 2.19 -7.73
N ILE A 9 -6.90 1.75 -8.74
CA ILE A 9 -5.47 1.91 -8.88
C ILE A 9 -5.28 2.82 -10.09
N PRO A 10 -4.53 3.94 -9.97
CA PRO A 10 -4.17 4.75 -11.12
C PRO A 10 -3.57 3.88 -12.23
N ALA A 11 -3.68 4.31 -13.50
CA ALA A 11 -3.26 3.55 -14.65
C ALA A 11 -1.72 3.36 -14.72
N VAL A 12 -1.18 2.53 -13.82
CA VAL A 12 0.15 1.96 -13.91
C VAL A 12 0.11 0.83 -14.92
N ASN A 13 1.16 0.73 -15.72
CA ASN A 13 1.44 -0.43 -16.54
C ASN A 13 1.38 -1.67 -15.63
N SER A 14 0.34 -2.49 -15.75
CA SER A 14 0.06 -3.60 -14.82
C SER A 14 1.20 -4.62 -14.73
N ASP A 15 2.14 -4.60 -15.66
CA ASP A 15 3.33 -5.46 -15.65
C ASP A 15 4.37 -5.05 -14.58
N SER A 16 4.30 -3.82 -14.05
CA SER A 16 5.28 -3.29 -13.07
C SER A 16 4.75 -3.15 -11.65
N LEU A 17 3.48 -3.47 -11.40
CA LEU A 17 2.85 -3.41 -10.07
C LEU A 17 2.17 -4.74 -9.76
N ASP A 18 2.64 -5.38 -8.70
CA ASP A 18 1.98 -6.54 -8.12
C ASP A 18 1.11 -6.10 -6.93
N CYS A 19 -0.14 -6.53 -6.92
CA CYS A 19 -1.11 -6.20 -5.88
C CYS A 19 -1.69 -7.50 -5.32
N GLN A 20 -1.48 -7.74 -4.03
CA GLN A 20 -1.97 -8.95 -3.37
C GLN A 20 -2.81 -8.60 -2.16
N VAL A 21 -3.87 -9.40 -1.95
CA VAL A 21 -4.75 -9.28 -0.79
C VAL A 21 -4.55 -10.52 0.07
N VAL A 22 -4.11 -10.33 1.31
CA VAL A 22 -3.67 -11.40 2.19
C VAL A 22 -4.34 -11.25 3.54
N ALA A 23 -5.07 -12.27 3.99
CA ALA A 23 -5.56 -12.33 5.36
C ALA A 23 -4.38 -12.49 6.32
N CYS A 24 -4.31 -11.65 7.35
CA CYS A 24 -3.20 -11.68 8.31
C CYS A 24 -3.33 -12.90 9.24
N SER A 25 -2.22 -13.59 9.48
CA SER A 25 -2.16 -14.63 10.52
C SER A 25 -2.16 -13.97 11.92
N GLN A 26 -2.48 -14.73 12.98
CA GLN A 26 -2.53 -14.19 14.34
C GLN A 26 -1.20 -13.59 14.80
N GLU A 27 -0.08 -14.13 14.34
CA GLU A 27 1.26 -13.63 14.64
C GLU A 27 1.44 -12.21 14.08
N LEU A 28 1.08 -11.99 12.81
CA LEU A 28 1.13 -10.67 12.18
C LEU A 28 0.18 -9.67 12.85
N LEU A 29 -1.00 -10.12 13.28
CA LEU A 29 -1.93 -9.27 14.03
C LEU A 29 -1.29 -8.74 15.32
N SER A 30 -0.55 -9.59 16.03
CA SER A 30 0.13 -9.19 17.26
C SER A 30 1.23 -8.15 17.04
N GLU A 31 1.89 -8.18 15.88
CA GLU A 31 2.89 -7.19 15.49
C GLU A 31 2.28 -5.86 15.06
N PHE A 32 1.08 -5.88 14.45
CA PHE A 32 0.40 -4.65 14.00
C PHE A 32 -0.47 -3.99 15.08
N ALA A 33 -0.94 -4.73 16.08
CA ALA A 33 -1.77 -4.19 17.16
C ALA A 33 -1.19 -2.94 17.85
N PRO A 34 0.12 -2.83 18.12
CA PRO A 34 0.72 -1.63 18.69
C PRO A 34 0.67 -0.40 17.77
N LEU A 35 0.62 -0.59 16.44
CA LEU A 35 0.58 0.51 15.48
C LEU A 35 -0.80 1.16 15.42
N PHE A 36 -1.87 0.39 15.69
CA PHE A 36 -3.25 0.84 15.55
C PHE A 36 -4.03 0.73 16.86
N PRO A 37 -3.64 1.48 17.91
CA PRO A 37 -4.24 1.35 19.24
C PRO A 37 -5.73 1.67 19.22
N GLY A 38 -6.54 0.77 19.77
CA GLY A 38 -7.99 0.95 19.90
C GLY A 38 -8.82 0.41 18.72
N ASN A 39 -8.19 -0.12 17.68
CA ASN A 39 -8.89 -0.78 16.57
C ASN A 39 -8.98 -2.30 16.81
N ASP A 40 -10.09 -2.91 16.39
CA ASP A 40 -10.23 -4.36 16.37
C ASP A 40 -9.55 -4.93 15.12
N LEU A 41 -8.38 -5.55 15.31
CA LEU A 41 -7.60 -6.17 14.24
C LEU A 41 -7.88 -7.68 14.09
N SER A 42 -8.87 -8.24 14.79
CA SER A 42 -9.11 -9.69 14.81
C SER A 42 -9.30 -10.33 13.41
N ASN A 43 -9.73 -9.55 12.42
CA ASN A 43 -9.87 -9.97 11.02
C ASN A 43 -9.14 -9.01 10.05
N LEU A 44 -7.90 -8.64 10.36
CA LEU A 44 -7.10 -7.77 9.49
C LEU A 44 -6.77 -8.45 8.15
N THR A 45 -6.93 -7.68 7.08
CA THR A 45 -6.48 -8.05 5.74
C THR A 45 -5.45 -7.03 5.28
N ALA A 46 -4.27 -7.49 4.89
CA ALA A 46 -3.25 -6.66 4.30
C ALA A 46 -3.45 -6.60 2.78
N VAL A 47 -3.37 -5.40 2.21
CA VAL A 47 -3.22 -5.21 0.77
C VAL A 47 -1.80 -4.75 0.52
N THR A 48 -1.02 -5.55 -0.22
CA THR A 48 0.37 -5.24 -0.54
C THR A 48 0.46 -4.70 -1.96
N LEU A 49 1.22 -3.61 -2.12
CA LEU A 49 1.55 -3.03 -3.41
C LEU A 49 3.07 -3.11 -3.60
N ALA A 50 3.51 -3.91 -4.57
CA ALA A 50 4.93 -4.07 -4.88
C ALA A 50 5.23 -3.51 -6.27
N HIS A 51 6.02 -2.44 -6.31
CA HIS A 51 6.49 -1.84 -7.55
C HIS A 51 7.83 -2.41 -7.96
N ARG A 52 7.94 -2.85 -9.21
CA ARG A 52 9.21 -3.25 -9.81
C ARG A 52 10.05 -2.00 -10.09
N THR A 53 11.20 -1.90 -9.43
CA THR A 53 12.20 -0.87 -9.72
C THR A 53 12.87 -1.14 -11.07
N LYS A 54 13.19 -0.09 -11.82
CA LYS A 54 13.98 -0.13 -13.04
C LYS A 54 15.46 -0.14 -12.73
N CYS A 55 15.88 0.55 -11.66
CA CYS A 55 17.26 0.60 -11.25
C CYS A 55 17.74 -0.73 -10.64
N ASN A 56 19.01 -1.05 -10.87
CA ASN A 56 19.65 -2.22 -10.30
C ASN A 56 19.97 -1.97 -8.82
N ILE A 57 19.36 -2.75 -7.93
CA ILE A 57 19.42 -2.64 -6.46
C ILE A 57 20.82 -2.73 -5.82
N PHE A 58 21.88 -3.00 -6.58
CA PHE A 58 23.22 -3.20 -6.04
C PHE A 58 24.08 -1.93 -5.93
N ASP A 59 23.72 -0.83 -6.58
CA ASP A 59 24.51 0.42 -6.57
C ASP A 59 23.65 1.65 -6.27
N TRP A 60 23.56 2.03 -4.99
CA TRP A 60 22.82 3.23 -4.58
C TRP A 60 23.35 4.48 -5.30
N ASN A 61 22.53 5.06 -6.18
CA ASN A 61 22.86 6.24 -6.97
C ASN A 61 21.70 7.26 -6.95
N GLU A 62 21.93 8.42 -7.56
CA GLU A 62 20.94 9.52 -7.59
C GLU A 62 19.66 9.14 -8.34
N GLU A 63 19.77 8.32 -9.39
CA GLU A 63 18.63 7.81 -10.16
C GLU A 63 17.76 6.87 -9.32
N MET A 64 18.37 5.99 -8.52
CA MET A 64 17.67 5.13 -7.57
C MET A 64 16.96 5.91 -6.48
N ALA A 65 17.59 6.97 -5.97
CA ALA A 65 16.97 7.83 -4.97
C ALA A 65 15.74 8.54 -5.55
N ALA A 66 15.85 9.08 -6.76
CA ALA A 66 14.74 9.71 -7.48
C ALA A 66 13.62 8.72 -7.80
N GLU A 67 13.95 7.51 -8.28
CA GLU A 67 12.97 6.46 -8.54
C GLU A 67 12.26 6.02 -7.25
N ARG A 68 12.99 5.88 -6.14
CA ARG A 68 12.39 5.54 -4.84
C ARG A 68 11.38 6.60 -4.40
N GLU A 69 11.71 7.89 -4.55
CA GLU A 69 10.81 8.99 -4.20
C GLU A 69 9.54 8.95 -5.07
N GLU A 70 9.70 8.81 -6.39
CA GLU A 70 8.57 8.71 -7.33
C GLU A 70 7.63 7.54 -6.98
N LEU A 71 8.20 6.37 -6.68
CA LEU A 71 7.41 5.18 -6.31
C LEU A 71 6.75 5.31 -4.94
N ALA A 72 7.39 5.98 -3.98
CA ALA A 72 6.86 6.20 -2.64
C ALA A 72 5.72 7.22 -2.63
N ASP A 73 5.81 8.27 -3.45
CA ASP A 73 4.72 9.22 -3.69
C ASP A 73 3.53 8.54 -4.34
N TYR A 74 3.77 7.75 -5.40
CA TYR A 74 2.73 6.96 -6.06
C TYR A 74 2.04 6.00 -5.08
N PHE A 75 2.82 5.27 -4.29
CA PHE A 75 2.28 4.35 -3.28
C PHE A 75 1.38 5.09 -2.29
N SER A 76 1.82 6.26 -1.80
CA SER A 76 1.08 7.04 -0.81
C SER A 76 -0.26 7.53 -1.35
N GLU A 77 -0.28 8.04 -2.59
CA GLU A 77 -1.54 8.48 -3.24
C GLU A 77 -2.49 7.29 -3.48
N ALA A 78 -1.99 6.19 -4.04
CA ALA A 78 -2.81 5.01 -4.29
C ALA A 78 -3.37 4.41 -2.97
N ALA A 79 -2.53 4.27 -1.95
CA ALA A 79 -2.94 3.74 -0.65
C ALA A 79 -3.99 4.65 0.02
N LYS A 80 -3.82 5.97 -0.08
CA LYS A 80 -4.78 6.96 0.43
C LYS A 80 -6.13 6.86 -0.28
N GLU A 81 -6.15 6.73 -1.61
CA GLU A 81 -7.39 6.54 -2.38
C GLU A 81 -8.11 5.24 -1.97
N MET A 82 -7.36 4.14 -1.83
CA MET A 82 -7.89 2.85 -1.41
C MET A 82 -8.47 2.90 0.01
N CYS A 83 -7.73 3.49 0.97
CA CYS A 83 -8.20 3.65 2.34
C CYS A 83 -9.43 4.55 2.40
N THR A 84 -9.44 5.66 1.66
CA THR A 84 -10.60 6.57 1.59
C THR A 84 -11.82 5.85 1.06
N TYR A 85 -11.67 5.05 0.00
CA TYR A 85 -12.76 4.26 -0.56
C TYR A 85 -13.30 3.24 0.46
N LEU A 86 -12.43 2.47 1.12
CA LEU A 86 -12.84 1.45 2.11
C LEU A 86 -13.52 2.07 3.33
N ASN A 87 -12.97 3.18 3.85
CA ASN A 87 -13.58 3.95 4.94
C ASN A 87 -14.96 4.47 4.56
N ASN A 88 -15.16 4.95 3.32
CA ASN A 88 -16.48 5.38 2.84
C ASN A 88 -17.49 4.22 2.71
N GLN A 89 -17.04 2.98 2.59
CA GLN A 89 -17.89 1.78 2.61
C GLN A 89 -18.14 1.23 4.03
N GLY A 90 -17.57 1.87 5.06
CA GLY A 90 -17.74 1.47 6.47
C GLY A 90 -16.71 0.47 6.99
N TYR A 91 -15.66 0.17 6.22
CA TYR A 91 -14.53 -0.62 6.68
C TYR A 91 -13.45 0.30 7.25
N TRP A 92 -12.85 -0.05 8.38
CA TRP A 92 -11.62 0.63 8.80
C TRP A 92 -10.48 0.22 7.87
N ALA A 93 -9.78 1.22 7.32
CA ALA A 93 -8.59 1.02 6.51
C ALA A 93 -7.59 2.15 6.74
N ASP A 94 -6.32 1.77 6.81
CA ASP A 94 -5.18 2.64 6.98
C ASP A 94 -3.97 2.03 6.22
N TYR A 95 -2.92 2.82 6.00
CA TYR A 95 -1.70 2.38 5.33
C TYR A 95 -0.45 2.81 6.09
N ILE A 96 0.65 2.10 5.85
CA ILE A 96 1.95 2.47 6.41
C ILE A 96 2.64 3.42 5.45
N ASN A 97 2.94 4.62 5.93
CA ASN A 97 3.65 5.62 5.15
C ASN A 97 5.07 5.12 4.81
N PRO A 98 5.47 5.09 3.52
CA PRO A 98 6.74 4.51 3.07
C PRO A 98 7.97 5.32 3.51
N TYR A 99 7.78 6.57 3.96
CA TYR A 99 8.84 7.46 4.43
C TYR A 99 9.08 7.34 5.93
N THR A 100 8.01 7.17 6.72
CA THR A 100 8.08 7.18 8.19
C THR A 100 7.97 5.80 8.82
N CYS A 101 7.50 4.80 8.06
CA CYS A 101 7.14 3.47 8.57
C CYS A 101 6.13 3.54 9.73
N GLN A 102 5.24 4.53 9.71
CA GLN A 102 4.15 4.72 10.67
C GLN A 102 2.80 4.72 9.94
N PRO A 103 1.70 4.42 10.64
CA PRO A 103 0.34 4.71 10.17
C PRO A 103 0.19 6.15 9.68
N ALA A 104 -0.70 6.38 8.71
CA ALA A 104 -0.85 7.65 8.00
C ALA A 104 -1.81 8.64 8.69
#